data_AF-A0A9D9D238-F1
#
_entry.id   AF-A0A9D9D238-F1
#
_cell.length_a   1.000
_cell.length_b   1.000
_cell.length_c   1.000
_cell.angle_alpha   90.00
_cell.angle_beta   90.00
_cell.angle_gamma   90.00
#
_symmetry.space_group_name_H-M   'P 1'
#
loop_
_entity.id
_entity.type
_entity.pdbx_description
1 polymer ?
#
loop_
_entity_poly.entity_id
_entity_poly.type
_entity_poly.pdbx_seq_one_letter_code
_entity_poly.pdbx_strand_id
1 'polypeptide(L)'
;MNEKQIIVKIIIAQILIALVSCNKQPLLNNVDKSRTKVISGFVQKGPFIKGSSVTIQVLDEHLNPIGKTYNTQILNSVGEFCIVTNTEDTLFEFIASGYYFNELKNSLSNNELTLRAIVKVIEDTTININTLTYMITERMRYLIDHESYTFEDAKKKAERELLENFNIPVDSIDFPDGFEKLDITKSNEGNAVLLAISCTLLGNRTTAEFIQIMANILSDIREDGLIDSSQILDEIREDGKLINFFKAKYNLKTYYDSLKIDAYIPDFEKYCDNDGDGILNYEDNDYDIFKNLTKTDKNGIIKSIDENDWGYNGEYEVGDTINLTLLSNFHSSEKCTVLPPFPNPINKKNTLNFYFNLPMQNYLKFYFINEKGDTMKLINSYMMMGSYHLPITIEQVGYYEAYFIFGNYTIKGTVLVN
;
A
#
# COMPACT_ATOMS: atom_id res chain seq x y z
N MET A 1 22.66 32.33 4.11
CA MET A 1 22.77 31.13 4.96
C MET A 1 22.86 29.94 4.02
N ASN A 2 23.77 29.00 4.23
CA ASN A 2 24.15 28.05 3.17
C ASN A 2 23.15 26.88 3.07
N GLU A 3 22.74 26.46 1.87
CA GLU A 3 21.62 25.50 1.69
C GLU A 3 21.89 24.15 2.35
N LYS A 4 23.14 23.67 2.32
CA LYS A 4 23.56 22.46 3.05
C LYS A 4 23.31 22.54 4.57
N GLN A 5 23.35 23.74 5.17
CA GLN A 5 23.00 23.93 6.60
C GLN A 5 21.48 23.93 6.85
N ILE A 6 20.65 24.10 5.82
CA ILE A 6 19.19 24.00 5.93
C ILE A 6 18.80 22.52 5.80
N ILE A 7 19.31 21.81 4.80
CA ILE A 7 19.07 20.37 4.59
C ILE A 7 19.50 19.57 5.83
N VAL A 8 20.72 19.78 6.35
CA VAL A 8 21.19 19.10 7.58
C VAL A 8 20.31 19.42 8.79
N LYS A 9 19.75 20.65 8.89
CA LYS A 9 18.80 20.98 9.97
C LYS A 9 17.44 20.31 9.81
N ILE A 10 16.96 20.10 8.59
CA ILE A 10 15.70 19.39 8.33
C ILE A 10 15.84 17.90 8.69
N ILE A 11 16.92 17.25 8.27
CA ILE A 11 17.22 15.86 8.62
C ILE A 11 17.34 15.69 10.15
N ILE A 12 18.09 16.57 10.82
CA ILE A 12 18.20 16.57 12.30
C ILE A 12 16.84 16.83 12.97
N ALA A 13 16.00 17.71 12.41
CA ALA A 13 14.66 17.97 12.94
C ALA A 13 13.72 16.75 12.81
N GLN A 14 13.80 16.00 11.71
CA GLN A 14 13.03 14.76 11.53
C GLN A 14 13.46 13.67 12.53
N ILE A 15 14.78 13.50 12.74
CA ILE A 15 15.32 12.58 13.76
C ILE A 15 14.87 13.00 15.19
N LEU A 16 14.77 14.30 15.47
CA LEU A 16 14.34 14.78 16.80
C LEU A 16 12.88 14.45 17.16
N ILE A 17 11.98 14.26 16.19
CA ILE A 17 10.54 14.11 16.48
C ILE A 17 10.24 12.81 17.25
N ALA A 18 10.88 11.69 16.88
CA ALA A 18 10.75 10.41 17.59
C ALA A 18 11.28 10.50 19.04
N LEU A 19 12.44 11.15 19.24
CA LEU A 19 13.05 11.37 20.56
C LEU A 19 12.18 12.26 21.47
N VAL A 20 11.40 13.18 20.92
CA VAL A 20 10.49 14.07 21.67
C VAL A 20 9.23 13.35 22.17
N SER A 21 8.79 12.27 21.53
CA SER A 21 7.69 11.44 22.07
C SER A 21 8.18 10.64 23.29
N CYS A 22 9.33 9.98 23.16
CA CYS A 22 9.87 9.13 24.23
C CYS A 22 10.25 9.93 25.49
N ASN A 23 10.87 11.12 25.34
CA ASN A 23 11.18 12.03 26.47
C ASN A 23 9.96 12.53 27.27
N LYS A 24 8.71 12.33 26.81
CA LYS A 24 7.50 12.67 27.57
C LYS A 24 7.07 11.60 28.56
N GLN A 25 7.69 10.42 28.56
CA GLN A 25 7.45 9.41 29.59
C GLN A 25 8.17 9.82 30.90
N PRO A 26 7.48 9.93 32.04
CA PRO A 26 8.09 10.38 33.30
C PRO A 26 9.17 9.42 33.85
N LEU A 27 9.21 8.18 33.36
CA LEU A 27 10.22 7.17 33.70
C LEU A 27 11.60 7.49 33.11
N LEU A 28 11.68 8.20 31.98
CA LEU A 28 12.91 8.37 31.20
C LEU A 28 13.87 9.43 31.77
N ASN A 29 13.38 10.32 32.64
CA ASN A 29 14.17 11.43 33.20
C ASN A 29 15.21 11.00 34.26
N ASN A 30 15.21 9.73 34.70
CA ASN A 30 16.13 9.20 35.71
C ASN A 30 16.99 8.02 35.21
N VAL A 31 17.06 7.82 33.88
CA VAL A 31 17.75 6.69 33.27
C VAL A 31 19.26 6.98 33.11
N ASP A 32 20.11 6.04 33.54
CA ASP A 32 21.56 6.10 33.30
C ASP A 32 21.88 5.82 31.81
N LYS A 33 22.11 6.91 31.08
CA LYS A 33 22.48 6.90 29.65
C LYS A 33 23.85 6.26 29.36
N SER A 34 24.66 5.92 30.37
CA SER A 34 25.92 5.20 30.15
C SER A 34 25.73 3.68 29.97
N ARG A 35 24.53 3.15 30.27
CA ARG A 35 24.23 1.70 30.27
C ARG A 35 22.95 1.32 29.54
N THR A 36 22.26 2.29 28.95
CA THR A 36 20.95 2.10 28.31
C THR A 36 20.92 2.72 26.93
N LYS A 37 20.06 2.17 26.06
CA LYS A 37 19.78 2.71 24.73
C LYS A 37 18.28 2.73 24.46
N VAL A 38 17.84 3.74 23.72
CA VAL A 38 16.45 4.03 23.40
C VAL A 38 16.14 3.49 22.01
N ILE A 39 15.09 2.66 21.93
CA ILE A 39 14.58 2.13 20.66
C ILE A 39 13.16 2.66 20.48
N SER A 40 12.91 3.27 19.32
CA SER A 40 11.61 3.85 18.95
C SER A 40 11.21 3.38 17.55
N GLY A 41 9.98 3.65 17.12
CA GLY A 41 9.56 3.41 15.74
C GLY A 41 8.08 3.10 15.63
N PHE A 42 7.67 2.55 14.50
CA PHE A 42 6.25 2.36 14.15
C PHE A 42 5.93 0.90 13.82
N VAL A 43 4.72 0.46 14.15
CA VAL A 43 4.17 -0.83 13.71
C VAL A 43 3.17 -0.59 12.58
N GLN A 44 3.50 -1.07 11.37
CA GLN A 44 2.87 -0.67 10.12
C GLN A 44 2.57 -1.88 9.20
N LYS A 45 1.29 -2.27 9.16
CA LYS A 45 0.61 -2.90 8.02
C LYS A 45 -0.09 -1.76 7.25
N GLY A 46 -1.24 -1.34 7.77
CA GLY A 46 -1.46 0.06 8.14
C GLY A 46 -1.10 0.28 9.62
N PRO A 47 -1.25 1.50 10.17
CA PRO A 47 -0.86 1.79 11.56
C PRO A 47 -1.63 0.92 12.58
N PHE A 48 -0.91 0.33 13.52
CA PHE A 48 -1.50 -0.40 14.66
C PHE A 48 -2.19 0.54 15.64
N ILE A 49 -3.26 0.08 16.30
CA ILE A 49 -4.02 0.91 17.25
C ILE A 49 -3.25 1.15 18.54
N LYS A 50 -3.42 2.35 19.11
CA LYS A 50 -2.96 2.71 20.45
C LYS A 50 -3.41 1.67 21.49
N GLY A 51 -2.47 1.22 22.32
CA GLY A 51 -2.69 0.18 23.33
C GLY A 51 -2.45 -1.25 22.85
N SER A 52 -2.15 -1.48 21.56
CA SER A 52 -1.64 -2.77 21.10
C SER A 52 -0.29 -3.09 21.76
N SER A 53 -0.02 -4.37 22.00
CA SER A 53 1.16 -4.81 22.76
C SER A 53 2.40 -4.87 21.88
N VAL A 54 3.57 -4.52 22.44
CA VAL A 54 4.88 -4.77 21.83
C VAL A 54 5.79 -5.41 22.88
N THR A 55 6.05 -6.71 22.72
CA THR A 55 7.02 -7.47 23.51
C THR A 55 8.34 -7.53 22.75
N ILE A 56 9.45 -7.32 23.44
CA ILE A 56 10.79 -7.42 22.88
C ILE A 56 11.55 -8.50 23.64
N GLN A 57 11.98 -9.55 22.95
CA GLN A 57 12.79 -10.63 23.52
C GLN A 57 14.26 -10.38 23.19
N VAL A 58 15.17 -10.56 24.14
CA VAL A 58 16.61 -10.58 23.89
C VAL A 58 16.99 -11.97 23.37
N LEU A 59 17.85 -12.02 22.36
CA LEU A 59 18.29 -13.23 21.70
C LEU A 59 19.79 -13.50 21.92
N ASP A 60 20.21 -14.74 21.72
CA ASP A 60 21.61 -15.11 21.53
C ASP A 60 22.05 -15.02 20.04
N GLU A 61 23.28 -15.42 19.76
CA GLU A 61 23.87 -15.41 18.41
C GLU A 61 23.21 -16.41 17.43
N HIS A 62 22.44 -17.37 17.95
CA HIS A 62 21.59 -18.31 17.22
C HIS A 62 20.13 -17.83 17.11
N LEU A 63 19.86 -16.56 17.42
CA LEU A 63 18.53 -15.95 17.46
C LEU A 63 17.55 -16.62 18.46
N ASN A 64 18.04 -17.40 19.43
CA ASN A 64 17.19 -18.07 20.41
C ASN A 64 16.90 -17.14 21.61
N PRO A 65 15.65 -17.05 22.10
CA PRO A 65 15.33 -16.16 23.22
C PRO A 65 15.99 -16.55 24.55
N ILE A 66 16.82 -15.67 25.13
CA ILE A 66 17.57 -15.94 26.37
C ILE A 66 16.73 -15.75 27.65
N GLY A 67 15.40 -15.77 27.55
CA GLY A 67 14.46 -15.58 28.66
C GLY A 67 14.37 -14.16 29.22
N LYS A 68 15.10 -13.19 28.67
CA LYS A 68 15.05 -11.77 29.04
C LYS A 68 14.12 -11.00 28.10
N THR A 69 13.14 -10.29 28.65
CA THR A 69 12.11 -9.60 27.87
C THR A 69 11.83 -8.18 28.37
N TYR A 70 11.65 -7.25 27.43
CA TYR A 70 11.07 -5.93 27.66
C TYR A 70 9.65 -5.87 27.11
N ASN A 71 8.80 -4.99 27.65
CA ASN A 71 7.43 -4.80 27.15
C ASN A 71 7.13 -3.30 27.06
N THR A 72 6.45 -2.91 25.97
CA THR A 72 5.88 -1.57 25.77
C THR A 72 4.54 -1.72 25.04
N GLN A 73 3.93 -0.60 24.65
CA GLN A 73 2.66 -0.57 23.93
C GLN A 73 2.68 0.53 22.87
N ILE A 74 1.79 0.43 21.90
CA ILE A 74 1.57 1.50 20.92
C ILE A 74 1.04 2.75 21.63
N LEU A 75 1.74 3.87 21.50
CA LEU A 75 1.56 5.10 22.25
C LEU A 75 0.51 6.04 21.64
N ASN A 76 0.32 5.96 20.32
CA ASN A 76 -0.49 6.91 19.53
C ASN A 76 -1.23 6.21 18.37
N SER A 77 -1.95 6.96 17.53
CA SER A 77 -2.73 6.41 16.42
C SER A 77 -1.95 6.21 15.11
N VAL A 78 -0.62 6.31 15.11
CA VAL A 78 0.22 6.01 13.93
C VAL A 78 1.14 4.80 14.14
N GLY A 79 0.86 3.97 15.15
CA GLY A 79 1.66 2.78 15.44
C GLY A 79 2.96 3.07 16.21
N GLU A 80 3.17 4.28 16.75
CA GLU A 80 4.42 4.61 17.45
C GLU A 80 4.61 3.79 18.73
N PHE A 81 5.79 3.23 18.94
CA PHE A 81 6.25 2.70 20.22
C PHE A 81 7.59 3.32 20.64
N CYS A 82 7.92 3.20 21.93
CA CYS A 82 9.27 3.43 22.43
C CYS A 82 9.57 2.51 23.62
N ILE A 83 10.83 2.08 23.75
CA ILE A 83 11.35 1.25 24.84
C ILE A 83 12.79 1.63 25.16
N VAL A 84 13.21 1.37 26.40
CA VAL A 84 14.60 1.49 26.87
C VAL A 84 15.14 0.09 27.14
N THR A 85 16.31 -0.23 26.59
CA THR A 85 16.99 -1.52 26.73
C THR A 85 18.39 -1.33 27.31
N ASN A 86 19.06 -2.40 27.77
CA ASN A 86 20.45 -2.28 28.21
C ASN A 86 21.37 -2.18 26.98
N THR A 87 22.52 -1.51 27.11
CA THR A 87 23.54 -1.47 26.05
C THR A 87 24.10 -2.85 25.72
N GLU A 88 24.21 -3.73 26.71
CA GLU A 88 24.77 -5.10 26.64
C GLU A 88 23.97 -6.05 25.72
N ASP A 89 22.64 -5.92 25.69
CA ASP A 89 21.78 -6.75 24.85
C ASP A 89 21.86 -6.25 23.40
N THR A 90 22.33 -7.05 22.44
CA THR A 90 22.51 -6.57 21.05
C THR A 90 21.56 -7.15 20.03
N LEU A 91 21.06 -8.38 20.22
CA LEU A 91 20.11 -9.03 19.32
C LEU A 91 18.72 -9.09 19.98
N PHE A 92 17.69 -8.72 19.21
CA PHE A 92 16.32 -8.61 19.70
C PHE A 92 15.31 -9.16 18.68
N GLU A 93 14.29 -9.87 19.18
CA GLU A 93 13.05 -10.12 18.46
C GLU A 93 11.96 -9.20 19.00
N PHE A 94 11.47 -8.31 18.16
CA PHE A 94 10.27 -7.51 18.43
C PHE A 94 9.03 -8.29 17.98
N ILE A 95 8.02 -8.33 18.83
CA ILE A 95 6.74 -9.01 18.60
C ILE A 95 5.63 -8.02 18.93
N ALA A 96 4.98 -7.47 17.90
CA ALA A 96 3.86 -6.54 18.04
C ALA A 96 2.54 -7.26 17.75
N SER A 97 1.55 -7.17 18.65
CA SER A 97 0.23 -7.79 18.46
C SER A 97 -0.90 -6.82 18.80
N GLY A 98 -1.88 -6.74 17.89
CA GLY A 98 -3.09 -5.95 18.08
C GLY A 98 -3.85 -5.70 16.78
N TYR A 99 -4.82 -4.79 16.82
CA TYR A 99 -5.61 -4.41 15.65
C TYR A 99 -4.88 -3.33 14.84
N TYR A 100 -5.10 -3.30 13.53
CA TYR A 100 -4.51 -2.32 12.60
C TYR A 100 -5.58 -1.63 11.75
N PHE A 101 -5.28 -0.44 11.23
CA PHE A 101 -6.10 0.18 10.19
C PHE A 101 -5.87 -0.52 8.85
N ASN A 102 -6.93 -1.12 8.29
CA ASN A 102 -6.90 -1.84 7.03
C ASN A 102 -7.11 -0.85 5.86
N GLU A 103 -6.02 -0.60 5.16
CA GLU A 103 -5.85 0.32 4.05
C GLU A 103 -6.74 -0.01 2.84
N LEU A 104 -7.05 -1.29 2.59
CA LEU A 104 -7.92 -1.69 1.47
C LEU A 104 -9.41 -1.58 1.80
N LYS A 105 -9.78 -1.70 3.09
CA LYS A 105 -11.18 -1.80 3.56
C LYS A 105 -11.68 -0.53 4.27
N ASN A 106 -10.81 0.44 4.56
CA ASN A 106 -11.11 1.70 5.25
C ASN A 106 -11.73 1.49 6.65
N SER A 107 -11.25 0.48 7.38
CA SER A 107 -11.76 0.10 8.69
C SER A 107 -10.62 -0.34 9.60
N LEU A 108 -10.88 -0.50 10.90
CA LEU A 108 -10.02 -1.36 11.71
C LEU A 108 -10.15 -2.83 11.26
N SER A 109 -9.14 -3.64 11.56
CA SER A 109 -9.19 -5.08 11.35
C SER A 109 -10.25 -5.76 12.24
N ASN A 110 -10.82 -6.87 11.78
CA ASN A 110 -11.79 -7.65 12.57
C ASN A 110 -11.14 -8.61 13.57
N ASN A 111 -9.84 -8.85 13.42
CA ASN A 111 -9.00 -9.67 14.31
C ASN A 111 -7.68 -8.93 14.57
N GLU A 112 -6.99 -9.34 15.63
CA GLU A 112 -5.59 -8.94 15.82
C GLU A 112 -4.68 -9.56 14.75
N LEU A 113 -3.58 -8.87 14.49
CA LEU A 113 -2.45 -9.30 13.70
C LEU A 113 -1.22 -9.28 14.61
N THR A 114 -0.39 -10.32 14.53
CA THR A 114 0.96 -10.30 15.10
C THR A 114 1.98 -10.12 13.98
N LEU A 115 2.87 -9.14 14.13
CA LEU A 115 4.04 -8.94 13.26
C LEU A 115 5.32 -9.06 14.10
N ARG A 116 6.41 -9.47 13.44
CA ARG A 116 7.73 -9.64 14.06
C ARG A 116 8.80 -8.84 13.32
N ALA A 117 9.91 -8.60 14.01
CA ALA A 117 11.15 -8.11 13.41
C ALA A 117 12.33 -8.63 14.23
N ILE A 118 13.32 -9.25 13.59
CA ILE A 118 14.58 -9.64 14.23
C ILE A 118 15.65 -8.63 13.85
N VAL A 119 16.23 -7.96 14.83
CA VAL A 119 17.08 -6.77 14.62
C VAL A 119 18.26 -6.76 15.57
N LYS A 120 19.36 -6.14 15.11
CA LYS A 120 20.57 -5.94 15.88
C LYS A 120 20.75 -4.47 16.21
N VAL A 121 20.92 -4.14 17.49
CA VAL A 121 20.92 -2.76 17.99
C VAL A 121 22.16 -2.52 18.83
N ILE A 122 22.97 -1.54 18.43
CA ILE A 122 24.20 -1.15 19.12
C ILE A 122 23.97 0.14 19.94
N GLU A 123 23.27 1.12 19.38
CA GLU A 123 23.03 2.45 19.95
C GLU A 123 21.55 2.88 19.84
N ASP A 124 21.22 4.12 20.25
CA ASP A 124 19.88 4.70 20.12
C ASP A 124 19.43 4.69 18.65
N THR A 125 18.26 4.11 18.35
CA THR A 125 17.83 3.92 16.94
C THR A 125 16.31 3.88 16.75
N THR A 126 15.89 3.97 15.49
CA THR A 126 14.51 3.74 15.05
C THR A 126 14.41 2.37 14.36
N ILE A 127 13.42 1.57 14.76
CA ILE A 127 13.07 0.25 14.23
C ILE A 127 11.56 0.23 14.00
N ASN A 128 11.16 0.04 12.75
CA ASN A 128 9.79 -0.19 12.35
C ASN A 128 9.53 -1.70 12.24
N ILE A 129 8.34 -2.13 12.64
CA ILE A 129 7.87 -3.51 12.55
C ILE A 129 6.78 -3.52 11.48
N ASN A 130 7.01 -4.24 10.38
CA ASN A 130 6.13 -4.22 9.22
C ASN A 130 5.97 -5.62 8.62
N THR A 131 5.27 -5.73 7.48
CA THR A 131 5.07 -7.02 6.81
C THR A 131 6.41 -7.64 6.40
N LEU A 132 7.31 -6.89 5.75
CA LEU A 132 8.57 -7.44 5.25
C LEU A 132 9.53 -7.87 6.37
N THR A 133 9.60 -7.13 7.49
CA THR A 133 10.41 -7.55 8.67
C THR A 133 9.92 -8.84 9.31
N TYR A 134 8.63 -9.18 9.16
CA TYR A 134 8.09 -10.46 9.62
C TYR A 134 8.41 -11.57 8.61
N MET A 135 8.20 -11.32 7.32
CA MET A 135 8.35 -12.32 6.26
C MET A 135 9.76 -12.94 6.18
N ILE A 136 10.82 -12.24 6.62
CA ILE A 136 12.19 -12.77 6.60
C ILE A 136 12.59 -13.61 7.84
N THR A 137 11.79 -13.67 8.92
CA THR A 137 12.33 -14.15 10.22
C THR A 137 12.78 -15.61 10.20
N GLU A 138 12.00 -16.50 9.61
CA GLU A 138 12.34 -17.94 9.61
C GLU A 138 13.46 -18.29 8.64
N ARG A 139 13.59 -17.54 7.53
CA ARG A 139 14.74 -17.64 6.63
C ARG A 139 16.03 -17.16 7.33
N MET A 140 16.00 -16.03 8.03
CA MET A 140 17.16 -15.57 8.83
C MET A 140 17.60 -16.60 9.88
N ARG A 141 16.67 -17.28 10.56
CA ARG A 141 16.99 -18.36 11.51
C ARG A 141 17.67 -19.54 10.82
N TYR A 142 17.12 -20.00 9.68
CA TYR A 142 17.72 -21.11 8.93
C TYR A 142 19.15 -20.79 8.48
N LEU A 143 19.36 -19.61 7.92
CA LEU A 143 20.67 -19.15 7.42
C LEU A 143 21.76 -19.13 8.51
N ILE A 144 21.40 -18.75 9.73
CA ILE A 144 22.33 -18.69 10.87
C ILE A 144 22.58 -20.11 11.41
N ASP A 145 21.53 -20.87 11.72
CA ASP A 145 21.66 -22.16 12.41
C ASP A 145 22.14 -23.32 11.52
N HIS A 146 21.86 -23.27 10.21
CA HIS A 146 22.11 -24.39 9.28
C HIS A 146 23.17 -24.04 8.23
N GLU A 147 23.16 -22.80 7.70
CA GLU A 147 24.13 -22.34 6.71
C GLU A 147 25.32 -21.55 7.32
N SER A 148 25.33 -21.32 8.63
CA SER A 148 26.41 -20.61 9.37
C SER A 148 26.70 -19.16 8.91
N TYR A 149 25.68 -18.46 8.39
CA TYR A 149 25.81 -17.04 8.03
C TYR A 149 25.98 -16.13 9.25
N THR A 150 26.64 -14.99 9.08
CA THR A 150 26.61 -13.92 10.11
C THR A 150 25.24 -13.22 10.09
N PHE A 151 24.86 -12.56 11.19
CA PHE A 151 23.61 -11.81 11.26
C PHE A 151 23.39 -10.84 10.08
N GLU A 152 24.43 -10.07 9.70
CA GLU A 152 24.33 -9.06 8.65
C GLU A 152 24.15 -9.69 7.26
N ASP A 153 24.80 -10.83 7.03
CA ASP A 153 24.79 -11.53 5.75
C ASP A 153 23.52 -12.38 5.60
N ALA A 154 23.06 -12.99 6.69
CA ALA A 154 21.76 -13.68 6.78
C ALA A 154 20.60 -12.72 6.54
N LYS A 155 20.63 -11.52 7.16
CA LYS A 155 19.65 -10.45 6.92
C LYS A 155 19.63 -10.09 5.43
N LYS A 156 20.77 -9.69 4.84
CA LYS A 156 20.85 -9.27 3.43
C LYS A 156 20.43 -10.37 2.45
N LYS A 157 20.76 -11.63 2.72
CA LYS A 157 20.35 -12.78 1.91
C LYS A 157 18.83 -12.97 1.96
N ALA A 158 18.24 -13.02 3.16
CA ALA A 158 16.79 -13.15 3.31
C ALA A 158 15.99 -11.93 2.76
N GLU A 159 16.51 -10.72 2.92
CA GLU A 159 15.92 -9.50 2.34
C GLU A 159 15.96 -9.54 0.80
N ARG A 160 17.11 -9.89 0.19
CA ARG A 160 17.24 -10.04 -1.26
C ARG A 160 16.34 -11.16 -1.80
N GLU A 161 16.39 -12.34 -1.20
CA GLU A 161 15.58 -13.50 -1.60
C GLU A 161 14.09 -13.15 -1.59
N LEU A 162 13.58 -12.53 -0.52
CA LEU A 162 12.17 -12.13 -0.45
C LEU A 162 11.80 -11.16 -1.58
N LEU A 163 12.65 -10.18 -1.90
CA LEU A 163 12.40 -9.21 -2.98
C LEU A 163 12.43 -9.86 -4.36
N GLU A 164 13.36 -10.79 -4.61
CA GLU A 164 13.45 -11.54 -5.87
C GLU A 164 12.19 -12.38 -6.15
N ASN A 165 11.55 -12.94 -5.12
CA ASN A 165 10.27 -13.67 -5.25
C ASN A 165 9.06 -12.78 -5.62
N PHE A 166 9.15 -11.46 -5.44
CA PHE A 166 8.14 -10.49 -5.91
C PHE A 166 8.63 -9.73 -7.15
N ASN A 167 9.62 -10.26 -7.88
CA ASN A 167 10.22 -9.67 -9.08
C ASN A 167 10.78 -8.25 -8.89
N ILE A 168 11.06 -7.84 -7.64
CA ILE A 168 11.54 -6.50 -7.31
C ILE A 168 13.01 -6.35 -7.73
N PRO A 169 13.43 -5.28 -8.43
CA PRO A 169 14.80 -5.11 -8.93
C PRO A 169 15.74 -4.66 -7.79
N VAL A 170 16.21 -5.62 -6.99
CA VAL A 170 17.01 -5.38 -5.77
C VAL A 170 18.25 -4.51 -6.01
N ASP A 171 18.87 -4.63 -7.18
CA ASP A 171 20.07 -3.89 -7.56
C ASP A 171 19.79 -2.46 -8.08
N SER A 172 18.52 -2.06 -8.20
CA SER A 172 18.06 -0.75 -8.70
C SER A 172 17.33 0.12 -7.67
N ILE A 173 16.79 -0.47 -6.60
CA ILE A 173 15.99 0.24 -5.57
C ILE A 173 16.82 0.43 -4.29
N ASP A 174 16.79 1.64 -3.74
CA ASP A 174 17.51 1.98 -2.51
C ASP A 174 16.76 1.51 -1.25
N PHE A 175 17.28 0.43 -0.63
CA PHE A 175 16.92 -0.08 0.70
C PHE A 175 18.08 0.16 1.71
N PRO A 176 18.48 1.41 1.99
CA PRO A 176 19.83 1.75 2.45
C PRO A 176 20.21 1.18 3.83
N ASP A 177 19.21 0.86 4.66
CA ASP A 177 19.36 0.39 6.04
C ASP A 177 18.53 -0.90 6.33
N GLY A 178 17.92 -1.51 5.31
CA GLY A 178 17.05 -2.70 5.42
C GLY A 178 15.60 -2.44 5.83
N PHE A 179 14.81 -3.51 5.91
CA PHE A 179 13.34 -3.47 6.04
C PHE A 179 12.84 -2.79 7.32
N GLU A 180 13.61 -2.78 8.41
CA GLU A 180 13.24 -2.16 9.68
C GLU A 180 13.35 -0.63 9.69
N LYS A 181 13.79 0.02 8.60
CA LYS A 181 13.69 1.49 8.46
C LYS A 181 12.53 1.94 7.56
N LEU A 182 11.89 1.01 6.85
CA LEU A 182 10.82 1.30 5.90
C LEU A 182 9.57 1.83 6.60
N ASP A 183 8.93 2.82 5.99
CA ASP A 183 7.87 3.62 6.59
C ASP A 183 6.84 4.06 5.53
N ILE A 184 5.60 3.57 5.63
CA ILE A 184 4.52 3.80 4.66
C ILE A 184 4.04 5.26 4.58
N THR A 185 4.63 6.16 5.37
CA THR A 185 4.34 7.61 5.40
C THR A 185 5.39 8.48 4.68
N LYS A 186 6.38 7.86 4.02
CA LYS A 186 7.52 8.54 3.36
C LYS A 186 7.71 8.08 1.92
N SER A 187 8.25 8.96 1.07
CA SER A 187 8.32 8.84 -0.40
C SER A 187 9.45 7.98 -1.00
N ASN A 188 10.19 7.18 -0.23
CA ASN A 188 11.25 6.31 -0.78
C ASN A 188 10.65 5.04 -1.42
N GLU A 189 11.35 4.51 -2.42
CA GLU A 189 10.89 3.36 -3.22
C GLU A 189 10.83 2.05 -2.43
N GLY A 190 11.72 1.82 -1.46
CA GLY A 190 11.59 0.70 -0.53
C GLY A 190 10.30 0.75 0.30
N ASN A 191 9.82 1.95 0.66
CA ASN A 191 8.50 2.10 1.31
C ASN A 191 7.35 1.81 0.34
N ALA A 192 7.53 2.12 -0.94
CA ALA A 192 6.60 1.78 -2.00
C ALA A 192 6.51 0.25 -2.15
N VAL A 193 7.64 -0.45 -2.21
CA VAL A 193 7.71 -1.91 -2.24
C VAL A 193 7.09 -2.55 -0.99
N LEU A 194 7.37 -2.02 0.21
CA LEU A 194 6.71 -2.45 1.44
C LEU A 194 5.19 -2.36 1.32
N LEU A 195 4.66 -1.20 0.91
CA LEU A 195 3.22 -1.01 0.81
C LEU A 195 2.60 -1.85 -0.32
N ALA A 196 3.35 -2.10 -1.41
CA ALA A 196 2.92 -2.95 -2.52
C ALA A 196 2.76 -4.41 -2.07
N ILE A 197 3.83 -5.04 -1.58
CA ILE A 197 3.80 -6.44 -1.10
C ILE A 197 2.80 -6.59 0.07
N SER A 198 2.74 -5.60 0.96
CA SER A 198 1.73 -5.50 2.02
C SER A 198 0.30 -5.52 1.48
N CYS A 199 0.01 -4.76 0.41
CA CYS A 199 -1.29 -4.79 -0.25
C CYS A 199 -1.54 -6.12 -0.98
N THR A 200 -0.58 -6.61 -1.77
CA THR A 200 -0.65 -7.87 -2.55
C THR A 200 -1.02 -9.07 -1.69
N LEU A 201 -0.33 -9.25 -0.56
CA LEU A 201 -0.62 -10.33 0.37
C LEU A 201 -1.99 -10.18 1.06
N LEU A 202 -2.47 -8.95 1.25
CA LEU A 202 -3.78 -8.68 1.87
C LEU A 202 -4.95 -8.85 0.90
N GLY A 203 -4.86 -8.36 -0.34
CA GLY A 203 -5.90 -8.49 -1.37
C GLY A 203 -7.33 -8.25 -0.86
N ASN A 204 -8.22 -9.19 -1.13
CA ASN A 204 -9.56 -9.25 -0.51
C ASN A 204 -9.63 -10.07 0.79
N ARG A 205 -8.53 -10.72 1.21
CA ARG A 205 -8.45 -11.59 2.39
C ARG A 205 -8.94 -10.93 3.68
N THR A 206 -9.53 -11.71 4.58
CA THR A 206 -9.69 -11.34 6.00
C THR A 206 -8.34 -11.31 6.71
N THR A 207 -8.26 -10.74 7.92
CA THR A 207 -7.04 -10.78 8.72
C THR A 207 -6.57 -12.21 9.01
N ALA A 208 -7.49 -13.17 9.18
CA ALA A 208 -7.14 -14.57 9.42
C ALA A 208 -6.50 -15.22 8.18
N GLU A 209 -7.07 -14.99 6.99
CA GLU A 209 -6.51 -15.48 5.71
C GLU A 209 -5.19 -14.77 5.37
N PHE A 210 -5.04 -13.48 5.70
CA PHE A 210 -3.78 -12.74 5.58
C PHE A 210 -2.68 -13.32 6.49
N ILE A 211 -3.01 -13.70 7.73
CA ILE A 211 -2.09 -14.40 8.63
C ILE A 211 -1.73 -15.79 8.06
N GLN A 212 -2.70 -16.50 7.47
CA GLN A 212 -2.47 -17.83 6.88
C GLN A 212 -1.51 -17.76 5.68
N ILE A 213 -1.69 -16.84 4.74
CA ILE A 213 -0.81 -16.75 3.56
C ILE A 213 0.62 -16.34 3.94
N MET A 214 0.79 -15.42 4.92
CA MET A 214 2.13 -15.11 5.45
C MET A 214 2.76 -16.32 6.15
N ALA A 215 2.00 -17.07 6.95
CA ALA A 215 2.50 -18.27 7.63
C ALA A 215 2.87 -19.39 6.63
N ASN A 216 2.14 -19.51 5.52
CA ASN A 216 2.47 -20.42 4.43
C ASN A 216 3.79 -20.01 3.78
N ILE A 217 3.93 -18.74 3.37
CA ILE A 217 5.16 -18.23 2.73
C ILE A 217 6.38 -18.36 3.66
N LEU A 218 6.22 -18.05 4.95
CA LEU A 218 7.26 -18.24 5.98
C LEU A 218 7.72 -19.70 6.15
N SER A 219 6.88 -20.65 5.76
CA SER A 219 7.23 -22.07 5.72
C SER A 219 7.83 -22.50 4.39
N ASP A 220 7.46 -21.86 3.27
CA ASP A 220 7.98 -22.10 1.92
C ASP A 220 9.45 -21.64 1.85
N ILE A 221 9.70 -20.34 2.02
CA ILE A 221 11.02 -19.70 1.81
C ILE A 221 12.09 -20.14 2.80
N ARG A 222 11.75 -20.96 3.81
CA ARG A 222 12.56 -21.17 5.01
C ARG A 222 13.92 -21.78 4.69
N GLU A 223 13.96 -22.79 3.83
CA GLU A 223 15.15 -23.63 3.65
C GLU A 223 16.00 -23.22 2.44
N ASP A 224 15.43 -22.58 1.43
CA ASP A 224 16.12 -22.18 0.19
C ASP A 224 15.96 -20.69 -0.19
N GLY A 225 14.98 -19.99 0.39
CA GLY A 225 14.65 -18.61 0.07
C GLY A 225 13.62 -18.44 -1.05
N LEU A 226 12.90 -19.49 -1.49
CA LEU A 226 12.00 -19.45 -2.65
C LEU A 226 10.53 -19.62 -2.27
N ILE A 227 9.65 -18.96 -3.03
CA ILE A 227 8.20 -19.21 -3.05
C ILE A 227 7.93 -20.08 -4.28
N ASP A 228 8.20 -21.38 -4.18
CA ASP A 228 8.01 -22.33 -5.30
C ASP A 228 6.65 -23.07 -5.25
N SER A 229 5.92 -22.96 -4.13
CA SER A 229 4.58 -23.51 -3.99
C SER A 229 3.59 -22.84 -4.95
N SER A 230 3.21 -23.58 -5.99
CA SER A 230 2.27 -23.12 -7.01
C SER A 230 0.92 -22.64 -6.45
N GLN A 231 0.46 -23.19 -5.31
CA GLN A 231 -0.74 -22.69 -4.64
C GLN A 231 -0.52 -21.27 -4.09
N ILE A 232 0.62 -21.02 -3.44
CA ILE A 232 0.95 -19.70 -2.89
C ILE A 232 1.11 -18.69 -4.02
N LEU A 233 1.77 -19.06 -5.12
CA LEU A 233 1.93 -18.20 -6.30
C LEU A 233 0.59 -17.86 -6.96
N ASP A 234 -0.30 -18.85 -7.17
CA ASP A 234 -1.66 -18.61 -7.67
C ASP A 234 -2.47 -17.71 -6.71
N GLU A 235 -2.36 -17.95 -5.39
CA GLU A 235 -3.01 -17.15 -4.36
C GLU A 235 -2.49 -15.69 -4.30
N ILE A 236 -1.19 -15.46 -4.48
CA ILE A 236 -0.61 -14.11 -4.56
C ILE A 236 -1.11 -13.40 -5.83
N ARG A 237 -1.04 -14.08 -6.98
CA ARG A 237 -1.36 -13.51 -8.29
C ARG A 237 -2.84 -13.14 -8.43
N GLU A 238 -3.77 -14.02 -8.04
CA GLU A 238 -5.20 -13.75 -8.24
C GLU A 238 -5.77 -12.72 -7.25
N ASP A 239 -5.21 -12.56 -6.03
CA ASP A 239 -5.59 -11.47 -5.13
C ASP A 239 -4.91 -10.14 -5.50
N GLY A 240 -3.69 -10.18 -6.08
CA GLY A 240 -2.97 -8.99 -6.58
C GLY A 240 -3.78 -8.19 -7.59
N LYS A 241 -4.33 -8.87 -8.62
CA LYS A 241 -5.21 -8.31 -9.66
C LYS A 241 -6.44 -7.56 -9.12
N LEU A 242 -6.85 -7.83 -7.89
CA LEU A 242 -8.07 -7.28 -7.29
C LEU A 242 -7.80 -6.01 -6.46
N ILE A 243 -6.56 -5.51 -6.43
CA ILE A 243 -6.16 -4.38 -5.59
C ILE A 243 -6.52 -3.04 -6.23
N ASN A 244 -7.37 -2.30 -5.51
CA ASN A 244 -7.63 -0.91 -5.82
C ASN A 244 -6.62 -0.01 -5.09
N PHE A 245 -5.46 0.20 -5.71
CA PHE A 245 -4.36 0.99 -5.15
C PHE A 245 -4.73 2.47 -4.94
N PHE A 246 -5.55 3.06 -5.82
CA PHE A 246 -6.12 4.40 -5.61
C PHE A 246 -6.93 4.49 -4.31
N LYS A 247 -7.79 3.50 -4.03
CA LYS A 247 -8.56 3.40 -2.79
C LYS A 247 -7.65 3.26 -1.58
N ALA A 248 -6.57 2.49 -1.67
CA ALA A 248 -5.58 2.34 -0.60
C ALA A 248 -4.86 3.66 -0.28
N LYS A 249 -4.31 4.34 -1.31
CA LYS A 249 -3.73 5.69 -1.20
C LYS A 249 -4.71 6.67 -0.55
N TYR A 250 -5.95 6.69 -1.03
CA TYR A 250 -7.01 7.58 -0.51
C TYR A 250 -7.36 7.29 0.96
N ASN A 251 -7.53 6.02 1.34
CA ASN A 251 -7.86 5.62 2.71
C ASN A 251 -6.75 5.97 3.68
N LEU A 252 -5.49 5.66 3.33
CA LEU A 252 -4.33 6.01 4.15
C LEU A 252 -4.17 7.53 4.28
N LYS A 253 -4.26 8.29 3.18
CA LYS A 253 -4.16 9.75 3.25
C LYS A 253 -5.28 10.36 4.12
N THR A 254 -6.52 9.93 3.92
CA THR A 254 -7.67 10.32 4.75
C THR A 254 -7.45 9.99 6.24
N TYR A 255 -6.87 8.83 6.55
CA TYR A 255 -6.55 8.43 7.91
C TYR A 255 -5.53 9.38 8.56
N TYR A 256 -4.38 9.61 7.93
CA TYR A 256 -3.34 10.50 8.48
C TYR A 256 -3.78 11.97 8.53
N ASP A 257 -4.53 12.45 7.55
CA ASP A 257 -5.10 13.80 7.54
C ASP A 257 -6.13 14.00 8.67
N SER A 258 -6.91 12.95 9.02
CA SER A 258 -7.80 12.98 10.19
C SER A 258 -7.05 13.13 11.52
N LEU A 259 -5.82 12.61 11.59
CA LEU A 259 -4.89 12.78 12.70
C LEU A 259 -4.09 14.10 12.64
N LYS A 260 -4.26 14.89 11.57
CA LYS A 260 -3.49 16.11 11.24
C LYS A 260 -1.99 15.86 11.09
N ILE A 261 -1.64 14.72 10.51
CA ILE A 261 -0.27 14.29 10.23
C ILE A 261 -0.06 14.36 8.73
N ASP A 262 0.90 15.18 8.30
CA ASP A 262 1.25 15.31 6.89
C ASP A 262 2.09 14.11 6.43
N ALA A 263 1.40 13.00 6.14
CA ALA A 263 1.98 11.80 5.57
C ALA A 263 1.95 11.85 4.05
N TYR A 264 3.03 11.38 3.42
CA TYR A 264 3.12 11.10 1.99
C TYR A 264 2.99 9.59 1.77
N ILE A 265 1.95 9.15 1.07
CA ILE A 265 1.79 7.73 0.76
C ILE A 265 2.61 7.42 -0.50
N PRO A 266 3.58 6.48 -0.47
CA PRO A 266 4.46 6.22 -1.59
C PRO A 266 3.72 5.65 -2.81
N ASP A 267 4.35 5.77 -3.99
CA ASP A 267 3.84 5.28 -5.28
C ASP A 267 3.99 3.76 -5.41
N PHE A 268 3.35 3.04 -4.48
CA PHE A 268 3.44 1.60 -4.36
C PHE A 268 2.84 0.86 -5.57
N GLU A 269 1.90 1.48 -6.29
CA GLU A 269 1.32 0.92 -7.51
C GLU A 269 2.35 0.63 -8.60
N LYS A 270 3.52 1.30 -8.58
CA LYS A 270 4.65 0.98 -9.45
C LYS A 270 5.12 -0.47 -9.27
N TYR A 271 5.07 -0.97 -8.03
CA TYR A 271 5.59 -2.25 -7.59
C TYR A 271 4.50 -3.30 -7.33
N CYS A 272 3.33 -3.10 -7.94
CA CYS A 272 2.29 -4.13 -8.04
C CYS A 272 2.36 -4.82 -9.42
N ASP A 273 1.79 -6.01 -9.49
CA ASP A 273 1.38 -6.72 -10.70
C ASP A 273 -0.16 -6.73 -10.69
N ASN A 274 -0.79 -6.11 -11.68
CA ASN A 274 -2.23 -5.85 -11.71
C ASN A 274 -3.01 -6.74 -12.68
N ASP A 275 -2.36 -7.39 -13.64
CA ASP A 275 -3.00 -8.28 -14.62
C ASP A 275 -2.60 -9.76 -14.42
N GLY A 276 -1.48 -10.00 -13.72
CA GLY A 276 -0.91 -11.28 -13.35
C GLY A 276 0.01 -11.90 -14.41
N ASP A 277 0.62 -11.12 -15.31
CA ASP A 277 1.60 -11.67 -16.26
C ASP A 277 3.00 -11.90 -15.63
N GLY A 278 3.25 -11.31 -14.46
CA GLY A 278 4.51 -11.38 -13.71
C GLY A 278 5.44 -10.18 -13.91
N ILE A 279 5.12 -9.23 -14.79
CA ILE A 279 5.84 -7.97 -14.95
C ILE A 279 5.28 -6.95 -13.95
N LEU A 280 6.17 -6.25 -13.26
CA LEU A 280 5.75 -5.17 -12.35
C LEU A 280 5.38 -3.93 -13.16
N ASN A 281 4.31 -3.24 -12.75
CA ASN A 281 3.74 -2.11 -13.49
C ASN A 281 4.81 -1.11 -13.98
N TYR A 282 5.83 -0.76 -13.19
CA TYR A 282 6.84 0.23 -13.65
C TYR A 282 7.67 -0.17 -14.89
N GLU A 283 7.77 -1.47 -15.22
CA GLU A 283 8.42 -2.00 -16.45
C GLU A 283 7.44 -2.34 -17.57
N ASP A 284 6.17 -2.54 -17.24
CA ASP A 284 5.10 -2.85 -18.20
C ASP A 284 4.84 -1.66 -19.16
N ASN A 285 4.47 -1.99 -20.39
CA ASN A 285 4.12 -1.01 -21.42
C ASN A 285 2.66 -0.56 -21.30
N ASP A 286 1.77 -1.33 -20.68
CA ASP A 286 0.42 -0.87 -20.33
C ASP A 286 0.45 0.11 -19.13
N TYR A 287 1.57 0.26 -18.41
CA TYR A 287 1.75 1.35 -17.43
C TYR A 287 1.92 2.75 -18.06
N ASP A 288 2.28 2.86 -19.35
CA ASP A 288 2.23 4.15 -20.05
C ASP A 288 0.79 4.69 -20.21
N ILE A 289 -0.24 3.86 -19.96
CA ILE A 289 -1.64 4.28 -19.82
C ILE A 289 -1.84 5.14 -18.55
N PHE A 290 -1.01 4.97 -17.52
CA PHE A 290 -1.10 5.73 -16.26
C PHE A 290 -0.18 6.96 -16.23
N LYS A 291 0.99 6.88 -16.86
CA LYS A 291 2.19 7.75 -16.70
C LYS A 291 2.08 9.23 -17.18
N ASN A 292 0.88 9.81 -17.30
CA ASN A 292 0.62 10.92 -18.24
C ASN A 292 -0.49 11.97 -17.88
N LEU A 293 -0.32 12.95 -16.93
CA LEU A 293 -1.30 14.07 -16.64
C LEU A 293 -0.76 15.37 -15.87
N THR A 294 -0.23 16.53 -16.32
CA THR A 294 -0.39 17.44 -17.50
C THR A 294 0.62 18.66 -17.49
N LYS A 295 0.83 19.45 -18.58
CA LYS A 295 1.76 20.64 -18.73
C LYS A 295 1.25 21.77 -19.69
N THR A 296 1.72 23.03 -19.54
CA THR A 296 1.29 24.27 -20.27
C THR A 296 2.35 25.06 -21.10
N ASP A 297 1.90 26.06 -21.88
CA ASP A 297 2.69 27.02 -22.68
C ASP A 297 2.42 28.51 -22.32
N LYS A 298 3.27 29.42 -22.83
CA LYS A 298 3.30 30.87 -22.52
C LYS A 298 2.01 31.68 -22.78
N ASN A 299 1.05 31.13 -23.52
CA ASN A 299 -0.24 31.76 -23.80
C ASN A 299 -1.40 31.08 -23.03
N GLY A 300 -1.14 30.10 -22.17
CA GLY A 300 -2.14 29.36 -21.38
C GLY A 300 -2.60 28.03 -22.00
N ILE A 301 -2.04 27.59 -23.13
CA ILE A 301 -2.47 26.36 -23.82
C ILE A 301 -1.70 25.14 -23.30
N ILE A 302 -2.40 24.03 -23.08
CA ILE A 302 -1.83 22.76 -22.58
C ILE A 302 -1.18 21.91 -23.68
N LYS A 303 -0.14 21.13 -23.33
CA LYS A 303 0.79 20.50 -24.29
C LYS A 303 1.30 19.09 -24.01
N SER A 304 1.45 18.66 -22.77
CA SER A 304 1.93 17.29 -22.48
C SER A 304 1.54 16.88 -21.06
N ILE A 305 2.16 15.81 -20.55
CA ILE A 305 1.54 14.92 -19.59
C ILE A 305 2.55 14.52 -18.48
N ASP A 306 2.19 14.72 -17.19
CA ASP A 306 3.05 14.70 -15.96
C ASP A 306 2.23 14.91 -14.63
N GLU A 307 1.97 13.86 -13.82
CA GLU A 307 0.85 13.69 -12.85
C GLU A 307 0.64 14.66 -11.64
N ASN A 308 1.49 15.68 -11.43
CA ASN A 308 1.63 16.31 -10.10
C ASN A 308 0.94 17.68 -9.90
N ASP A 309 -0.31 17.89 -10.33
CA ASP A 309 -1.06 19.10 -9.91
C ASP A 309 -2.60 19.01 -9.91
N TRP A 310 -3.23 19.46 -8.82
CA TRP A 310 -4.67 19.83 -8.74
C TRP A 310 -4.84 21.37 -8.91
N GLY A 311 -3.97 22.02 -9.70
CA GLY A 311 -3.71 23.46 -9.67
C GLY A 311 -3.74 24.20 -11.02
N TYR A 312 -4.48 23.69 -12.00
CA TYR A 312 -4.65 24.32 -13.30
C TYR A 312 -5.19 25.77 -13.21
N ASN A 313 -4.64 26.67 -14.04
CA ASN A 313 -5.08 28.08 -14.14
C ASN A 313 -5.68 28.42 -15.53
N GLY A 314 -6.68 27.63 -15.96
CA GLY A 314 -7.67 27.96 -17.01
C GLY A 314 -7.24 27.72 -18.47
N GLU A 315 -8.11 27.30 -19.41
CA GLU A 315 -9.43 26.64 -19.31
C GLU A 315 -9.48 25.44 -20.29
N TYR A 316 -10.31 24.42 -20.02
CA TYR A 316 -10.39 23.17 -20.79
C TYR A 316 -11.75 22.95 -21.48
N GLU A 317 -11.75 22.21 -22.60
CA GLU A 317 -12.94 21.64 -23.25
C GLU A 317 -12.86 20.09 -23.37
N VAL A 318 -13.90 19.49 -23.95
CA VAL A 318 -14.33 18.07 -23.79
C VAL A 318 -13.52 17.05 -24.63
N GLY A 319 -13.22 15.84 -24.09
CA GLY A 319 -13.11 14.68 -25.00
C GLY A 319 -12.49 13.31 -24.62
N ASP A 320 -11.86 13.06 -23.46
CA ASP A 320 -11.07 11.81 -23.24
C ASP A 320 -11.74 10.71 -22.37
N THR A 321 -11.11 9.52 -22.26
CA THR A 321 -11.78 8.18 -22.14
C THR A 321 -11.65 7.45 -20.77
N ILE A 322 -12.53 6.46 -20.48
CA ILE A 322 -12.44 5.53 -19.31
C ILE A 322 -11.64 4.27 -19.67
N ASN A 323 -10.80 3.77 -18.77
CA ASN A 323 -10.29 2.38 -18.83
C ASN A 323 -11.37 1.37 -18.41
N LEU A 324 -11.82 0.55 -19.37
CA LEU A 324 -12.95 -0.37 -19.22
C LEU A 324 -12.49 -1.82 -19.38
N THR A 325 -12.50 -2.60 -18.30
CA THR A 325 -12.14 -4.02 -18.35
C THR A 325 -13.22 -4.80 -19.11
N LEU A 326 -12.88 -5.41 -20.25
CA LEU A 326 -13.76 -6.34 -20.95
C LEU A 326 -13.72 -7.72 -20.29
N LEU A 327 -14.88 -8.20 -19.82
CA LEU A 327 -15.00 -9.52 -19.18
C LEU A 327 -15.19 -10.69 -20.19
N SER A 328 -14.87 -10.51 -21.47
CA SER A 328 -14.96 -11.57 -22.49
C SER A 328 -14.20 -11.26 -23.77
N ASN A 329 -13.64 -12.29 -24.41
CA ASN A 329 -12.74 -12.19 -25.56
C ASN A 329 -13.42 -11.59 -26.79
N PHE A 330 -12.88 -10.47 -27.29
CA PHE A 330 -13.41 -9.77 -28.46
C PHE A 330 -12.70 -10.22 -29.75
N HIS A 331 -13.44 -10.82 -30.68
CA HIS A 331 -12.94 -11.24 -31.99
C HIS A 331 -13.78 -10.64 -33.13
N SER A 332 -13.79 -9.32 -33.24
CA SER A 332 -14.19 -8.59 -34.45
C SER A 332 -13.53 -7.20 -34.49
N SER A 333 -13.48 -6.58 -35.66
CA SER A 333 -12.70 -5.36 -35.93
C SER A 333 -13.40 -4.04 -35.55
N GLU A 334 -14.42 -4.07 -34.69
CA GLU A 334 -15.26 -2.91 -34.36
C GLU A 334 -15.14 -2.54 -32.88
N LYS A 335 -14.73 -1.29 -32.58
CA LYS A 335 -14.58 -0.80 -31.20
C LYS A 335 -15.89 -0.19 -30.69
N CYS A 336 -16.35 -0.66 -29.53
CA CYS A 336 -17.37 0.03 -28.73
C CYS A 336 -16.66 0.97 -27.74
N THR A 337 -17.15 2.20 -27.59
CA THR A 337 -16.52 3.22 -26.72
C THR A 337 -17.55 3.86 -25.82
N VAL A 338 -17.23 3.94 -24.52
CA VAL A 338 -17.96 4.76 -23.54
C VAL A 338 -17.05 5.92 -23.16
N LEU A 339 -17.52 7.14 -23.36
CA LEU A 339 -16.82 8.37 -22.99
C LEU A 339 -17.37 8.86 -21.63
N PRO A 340 -16.48 9.18 -20.66
CA PRO A 340 -16.85 9.71 -19.37
C PRO A 340 -17.29 11.17 -19.44
N PRO A 341 -18.04 11.63 -18.42
CA PRO A 341 -17.92 12.98 -17.92
C PRO A 341 -16.68 13.04 -17.01
N PHE A 342 -15.57 13.59 -17.52
CA PHE A 342 -14.33 13.74 -16.73
C PHE A 342 -14.46 14.83 -15.63
N PRO A 343 -13.54 14.90 -14.65
CA PRO A 343 -13.95 14.90 -13.26
C PRO A 343 -14.16 16.31 -12.70
N ASN A 344 -15.22 16.42 -11.90
CA ASN A 344 -15.45 17.51 -10.97
C ASN A 344 -16.14 16.86 -9.75
N PRO A 345 -15.86 17.22 -8.48
CA PRO A 345 -16.66 16.76 -7.35
C PRO A 345 -18.16 16.96 -7.60
N ILE A 346 -18.84 15.82 -7.83
CA ILE A 346 -20.27 15.75 -8.17
C ILE A 346 -21.08 16.00 -6.90
N ASN A 347 -21.16 17.28 -6.53
CA ASN A 347 -21.99 17.77 -5.43
C ASN A 347 -23.38 17.13 -5.48
N LYS A 348 -23.98 16.93 -4.30
CA LYS A 348 -25.16 16.10 -3.97
C LYS A 348 -26.50 16.38 -4.69
N LYS A 349 -26.50 17.09 -5.83
CA LYS A 349 -27.63 17.28 -6.77
C LYS A 349 -27.21 17.31 -8.26
N ASN A 350 -25.95 17.02 -8.59
CA ASN A 350 -25.43 17.13 -9.95
C ASN A 350 -25.91 15.98 -10.85
N THR A 351 -25.75 16.15 -12.16
CA THR A 351 -26.11 15.15 -13.18
C THR A 351 -24.85 14.54 -13.79
N LEU A 352 -24.68 13.23 -13.65
CA LEU A 352 -23.63 12.43 -14.28
C LEU A 352 -24.07 12.07 -15.71
N ASN A 353 -23.21 12.33 -16.70
CA ASN A 353 -23.54 12.21 -18.12
C ASN A 353 -22.69 11.14 -18.81
N PHE A 354 -23.25 9.95 -19.06
CA PHE A 354 -22.58 8.92 -19.85
C PHE A 354 -22.81 9.13 -21.34
N TYR A 355 -21.77 9.00 -22.15
CA TYR A 355 -21.88 8.98 -23.61
C TYR A 355 -21.33 7.65 -24.13
N PHE A 356 -22.03 6.99 -25.06
CA PHE A 356 -21.58 5.71 -25.61
C PHE A 356 -22.09 5.48 -27.03
N ASN A 357 -21.30 4.78 -27.85
CA ASN A 357 -21.66 4.46 -29.24
C ASN A 357 -21.89 2.95 -29.41
N LEU A 358 -23.07 2.56 -29.88
CA LEU A 358 -23.41 1.17 -30.20
C LEU A 358 -23.08 0.87 -31.68
N PRO A 359 -22.19 -0.08 -32.02
CA PRO A 359 -21.81 -0.37 -33.40
C PRO A 359 -22.89 -1.12 -34.19
N MET A 360 -23.92 -1.64 -33.53
CA MET A 360 -25.05 -2.35 -34.14
C MET A 360 -26.30 -2.26 -33.26
N GLN A 361 -27.48 -2.54 -33.81
CA GLN A 361 -28.71 -2.64 -33.01
C GLN A 361 -28.56 -3.78 -31.98
N ASN A 362 -28.72 -3.46 -30.70
CA ASN A 362 -28.44 -4.39 -29.61
C ASN A 362 -29.40 -4.17 -28.41
N TYR A 363 -29.51 -5.17 -27.54
CA TYR A 363 -30.22 -5.06 -26.27
C TYR A 363 -29.27 -4.54 -25.19
N LEU A 364 -29.49 -3.31 -24.73
CA LEU A 364 -28.70 -2.70 -23.67
C LEU A 364 -29.40 -2.87 -22.32
N LYS A 365 -28.67 -3.46 -21.37
CA LYS A 365 -28.89 -3.25 -19.95
C LYS A 365 -27.85 -2.27 -19.42
N PHE A 366 -28.28 -1.33 -18.60
CA PHE A 366 -27.38 -0.48 -17.83
C PHE A 366 -27.86 -0.41 -16.39
N TYR A 367 -26.93 -0.62 -15.46
CA TYR A 367 -27.15 -0.52 -14.01
C TYR A 367 -26.18 0.52 -13.44
N PHE A 368 -26.68 1.38 -12.56
CA PHE A 368 -25.87 2.28 -11.75
C PHE A 368 -26.23 2.07 -10.27
N ILE A 369 -25.28 1.54 -9.50
CA ILE A 369 -25.53 0.94 -8.18
C ILE A 369 -24.67 1.65 -7.13
N ASN A 370 -25.24 2.00 -5.97
CA ASN A 370 -24.48 2.61 -4.87
C ASN A 370 -23.81 1.56 -3.96
N GLU A 371 -22.98 2.02 -3.00
CA GLU A 371 -22.32 1.18 -1.98
C GLU A 371 -23.26 0.26 -1.16
N LYS A 372 -24.56 0.54 -1.13
CA LYS A 372 -25.59 -0.21 -0.38
C LYS A 372 -26.30 -1.26 -1.24
N GLY A 373 -26.01 -1.32 -2.54
CA GLY A 373 -26.71 -2.15 -3.51
C GLY A 373 -27.97 -1.52 -4.13
N ASP A 374 -28.31 -0.27 -3.80
CA ASP A 374 -29.46 0.42 -4.39
C ASP A 374 -29.16 0.75 -5.86
N THR A 375 -29.97 0.25 -6.79
CA THR A 375 -29.87 0.60 -8.22
C THR A 375 -30.57 1.93 -8.48
N MET A 376 -29.79 3.01 -8.64
CA MET A 376 -30.32 4.36 -8.92
C MET A 376 -30.81 4.52 -10.36
N LYS A 377 -30.25 3.77 -11.31
CA LYS A 377 -30.71 3.77 -12.70
C LYS A 377 -30.67 2.37 -13.30
N LEU A 378 -31.77 1.99 -13.94
CA LEU A 378 -31.90 0.82 -14.79
C LEU A 378 -32.33 1.27 -16.19
N ILE A 379 -31.64 0.77 -17.21
CA ILE A 379 -32.12 0.68 -18.60
C ILE A 379 -32.10 -0.79 -18.99
N ASN A 380 -33.06 -1.23 -19.80
CA ASN A 380 -33.23 -2.63 -20.20
C ASN A 380 -34.02 -2.69 -21.52
N SER A 381 -33.41 -2.26 -22.63
CA SER A 381 -34.12 -1.94 -23.89
C SER A 381 -33.28 -2.19 -25.13
N TYR A 382 -33.94 -2.53 -26.24
CA TYR A 382 -33.32 -2.51 -27.56
C TYR A 382 -33.05 -1.07 -27.99
N MET A 383 -31.82 -0.81 -28.45
CA MET A 383 -31.42 0.45 -29.06
C MET A 383 -30.76 0.18 -30.42
N MET A 384 -30.79 1.16 -31.31
CA MET A 384 -30.24 1.06 -32.66
C MET A 384 -28.72 1.30 -32.65
N MET A 385 -28.08 1.19 -33.81
CA MET A 385 -26.71 1.64 -34.01
C MET A 385 -26.61 3.17 -33.83
N GLY A 386 -25.54 3.65 -33.18
CA GLY A 386 -25.22 5.07 -33.06
C GLY A 386 -24.88 5.53 -31.63
N SER A 387 -24.62 6.83 -31.52
CA SER A 387 -24.23 7.50 -30.27
C SER A 387 -25.44 7.84 -29.39
N TYR A 388 -25.30 7.59 -28.10
CA TYR A 388 -26.29 7.82 -27.05
C TYR A 388 -25.71 8.66 -25.92
N HIS A 389 -26.59 9.44 -25.27
CA HIS A 389 -26.31 10.20 -24.05
C HIS A 389 -27.29 9.79 -22.97
N LEU A 390 -26.78 9.54 -21.75
CA LEU A 390 -27.55 9.16 -20.59
C LEU A 390 -27.22 10.06 -19.39
N PRO A 391 -28.10 11.02 -19.05
CA PRO A 391 -28.03 11.76 -17.80
C PRO A 391 -28.59 10.96 -16.62
N ILE A 392 -27.91 11.04 -15.47
CA ILE A 392 -28.33 10.47 -14.18
C ILE A 392 -28.15 11.53 -13.09
N THR A 393 -29.25 11.96 -12.46
CA THR A 393 -29.20 12.81 -11.26
C THR A 393 -28.70 12.00 -10.06
N ILE A 394 -27.80 12.55 -9.25
CA ILE A 394 -27.25 11.88 -8.06
C ILE A 394 -27.56 12.68 -6.79
N GLU A 395 -28.10 11.98 -5.79
CA GLU A 395 -28.58 12.56 -4.51
C GLU A 395 -27.74 12.13 -3.28
N GLN A 396 -26.76 11.24 -3.46
CA GLN A 396 -25.91 10.72 -2.40
C GLN A 396 -24.44 10.76 -2.82
N VAL A 397 -23.58 10.96 -1.82
CA VAL A 397 -22.12 11.00 -1.91
C VAL A 397 -21.59 9.60 -1.63
N GLY A 398 -20.54 9.17 -2.31
CA GLY A 398 -19.96 7.83 -2.20
C GLY A 398 -19.52 7.23 -3.54
N TYR A 399 -19.08 5.99 -3.51
CA TYR A 399 -18.72 5.20 -4.69
C TYR A 399 -19.96 4.56 -5.35
N TYR A 400 -19.89 4.46 -6.67
CA TYR A 400 -20.92 3.87 -7.51
C TYR A 400 -20.31 2.90 -8.52
N GLU A 401 -20.96 1.75 -8.69
CA GLU A 401 -20.61 0.80 -9.74
C GLU A 401 -21.52 1.01 -10.96
N ALA A 402 -20.91 1.22 -12.12
CA ALA A 402 -21.57 1.30 -13.41
C ALA A 402 -21.36 -0.03 -14.17
N TYR A 403 -22.46 -0.65 -14.58
CA TYR A 403 -22.46 -1.86 -15.41
C TYR A 403 -23.18 -1.58 -16.72
N PHE A 404 -22.49 -1.70 -17.85
CA PHE A 404 -23.07 -1.70 -19.19
C PHE A 404 -23.02 -3.13 -19.75
N ILE A 405 -24.18 -3.73 -20.03
CA ILE A 405 -24.27 -5.08 -20.61
C ILE A 405 -25.00 -5.00 -21.94
N PHE A 406 -24.35 -5.44 -23.02
CA PHE A 406 -24.92 -5.44 -24.37
C PHE A 406 -24.70 -6.80 -25.05
N GLY A 407 -25.78 -7.47 -25.43
CA GLY A 407 -25.73 -8.87 -25.86
C GLY A 407 -25.12 -9.76 -24.76
N ASN A 408 -23.95 -10.36 -25.04
CA ASN A 408 -23.20 -11.20 -24.10
C ASN A 408 -22.05 -10.47 -23.40
N TYR A 409 -21.80 -9.20 -23.72
CA TYR A 409 -20.64 -8.44 -23.22
C TYR A 409 -21.01 -7.62 -21.99
N THR A 410 -20.16 -7.65 -20.95
CA THR A 410 -20.26 -6.80 -19.77
C THR A 410 -19.03 -5.90 -19.67
N ILE A 411 -19.30 -4.60 -19.53
CA ILE A 411 -18.34 -3.56 -19.17
C ILE A 411 -18.68 -3.11 -17.74
N LYS A 412 -17.66 -3.02 -16.88
CA LYS A 412 -17.77 -2.48 -15.51
C LYS A 412 -16.86 -1.26 -15.35
N GLY A 413 -17.28 -0.31 -14.52
CA GLY A 413 -16.43 0.79 -14.03
C GLY A 413 -16.92 1.32 -12.68
N THR A 414 -16.07 2.07 -11.98
CA THR A 414 -16.38 2.68 -10.67
C THR A 414 -16.31 4.20 -10.77
N VAL A 415 -17.27 4.89 -10.18
CA VAL A 415 -17.38 6.37 -10.17
C VAL A 415 -17.45 6.85 -8.72
N LEU A 416 -16.60 7.82 -8.35
CA LEU A 416 -16.70 8.51 -7.06
C LEU A 416 -17.54 9.79 -7.22
N VAL A 417 -18.46 10.02 -6.28
CA VAL A 417 -19.30 11.22 -6.17
C VAL A 417 -19.01 11.89 -4.82
N ASN A 418 -18.67 13.19 -4.85
CA ASN A 418 -18.20 14.00 -3.71
C ASN A 418 -19.12 15.21 -3.47
#